data_AF-A0A6J4K8R2-F1
#
_entry.id   AF-A0A6J4K8R2-F1
#
_cell.length_a   1.000
_cell.length_b   1.000
_cell.length_c   1.000
_cell.angle_alpha   90.00
_cell.angle_beta   90.00
_cell.angle_gamma   90.00
#
_symmetry.space_group_name_H-M   'P 1'
#
loop_
_entity.id
_entity.type
_entity.pdbx_description
1 polymer ?
#
loop_
_entity_poly.entity_id
_entity_poly.type
_entity_poly.pdbx_seq_one_letter_code
_entity_poly.pdbx_strand_id
1 'polypeptide(L)'
;LMRGELAPETLSYLPIIRGWLPASIARAAIDDIGKLARRQGLADVSNQNGAKPIVSDIMATTADGVGAQGITIVGKLQNRSFVAMILLKTGYGIKDAFVIRCRSKREVNSIISYSRQKANSVKIDRMAVELLLEAALADGMENGHPPAPGFIDVVETCNLNQLRPQERDLQALLEHVDPQKEIQNATAAELSRVLHNASALDALVPFADSWFEDTAETRTLIQGSRLSRIVEKRIWAFLEGRRDIWARRFLQTAIILKSAKKERMSKALAAAAFALMHKHPLQGIPLMEDIVMTTLDAGGVSL
;
A
#
# COMPACT_ATOMS: atom_id res chain seq x y z
N LEU A 1 41.70 -9.93 5.31
CA LEU A 1 40.33 -10.51 5.20
C LEU A 1 39.85 -10.81 6.61
N MET A 2 38.99 -9.96 7.19
CA MET A 2 38.33 -10.32 8.45
C MET A 2 37.46 -11.55 8.20
N ARG A 3 37.72 -12.65 8.92
CA ARG A 3 36.81 -13.79 8.96
C ARG A 3 35.65 -13.41 9.89
N GLY A 4 34.53 -13.03 9.31
CA GLY A 4 33.27 -12.89 10.04
C GLY A 4 32.59 -14.24 10.15
N GLU A 5 32.09 -14.56 11.34
CA GLU A 5 31.21 -15.71 11.56
C GLU A 5 29.75 -15.22 11.54
N LEU A 6 28.89 -15.92 10.82
CA LEU A 6 27.44 -15.69 10.80
C LEU A 6 26.75 -16.86 11.48
N ALA A 7 25.79 -16.56 12.35
CA ALA A 7 24.94 -17.59 12.93
C ALA A 7 24.14 -18.31 11.82
N PRO A 8 23.97 -19.64 11.86
CA PRO A 8 23.23 -20.40 10.85
C PRO A 8 21.81 -19.88 10.61
N GLU A 9 21.16 -19.35 11.64
CA GLU A 9 19.83 -18.76 11.58
C GLU A 9 19.83 -17.49 10.71
N THR A 10 20.89 -16.68 10.80
CA THR A 10 21.06 -15.47 9.99
C THR A 10 21.19 -15.77 8.51
N LEU A 11 21.77 -16.92 8.14
CA LEU A 11 21.89 -17.35 6.74
C LEU A 11 20.53 -17.56 6.08
N SER A 12 19.49 -17.89 6.84
CA SER A 12 18.14 -18.14 6.32
C SER A 12 17.44 -16.89 5.76
N TYR A 13 17.81 -15.71 6.26
CA TYR A 13 17.26 -14.42 5.81
C TYR A 13 17.99 -13.85 4.60
N LEU A 14 19.21 -14.31 4.32
CA LEU A 14 20.02 -13.77 3.23
C LEU A 14 19.34 -13.89 1.85
N PRO A 15 18.65 -15.00 1.48
CA PRO A 15 17.90 -15.06 0.22
C PRO A 15 16.75 -14.05 0.13
N ILE A 16 16.13 -13.70 1.27
CA ILE A 16 15.05 -12.71 1.34
C ILE A 16 15.64 -11.32 1.12
N ILE A 17 16.65 -10.95 1.92
CA ILE A 17 17.35 -9.66 1.83
C ILE A 17 17.97 -9.47 0.45
N ARG A 18 18.54 -10.53 -0.13
CA ARG A 18 19.08 -10.54 -1.50
C ARG A 18 18.07 -10.01 -2.51
N GLY A 19 16.79 -10.39 -2.37
CA GLY A 19 15.71 -9.97 -3.26
C GLY A 19 15.40 -8.47 -3.18
N TRP A 20 15.81 -7.80 -2.10
CA TRP A 20 15.62 -6.37 -1.84
C TRP A 20 16.90 -5.56 -2.03
N LEU A 21 17.94 -6.12 -2.65
CA LEU A 21 19.14 -5.36 -2.96
C LEU A 21 19.22 -5.08 -4.47
N PRO A 22 19.65 -3.88 -4.87
CA PRO A 22 20.00 -3.63 -6.26
C PRO A 22 21.23 -4.47 -6.63
N ALA A 23 21.52 -4.57 -7.94
CA ALA A 23 22.77 -5.18 -8.42
C ALA A 23 23.96 -4.38 -7.88
N SER A 24 24.57 -4.86 -6.80
CA SER A 24 25.53 -4.13 -5.97
C SER A 24 26.57 -5.08 -5.36
N ILE A 25 27.65 -4.51 -4.82
CA ILE A 25 28.69 -5.26 -4.09
C ILE A 25 28.08 -6.03 -2.90
N ALA A 26 27.13 -5.43 -2.19
CA ALA A 26 26.43 -6.09 -1.09
C ALA A 26 25.65 -7.32 -1.58
N ARG A 27 24.95 -7.20 -2.71
CA ARG A 27 24.23 -8.31 -3.32
C ARG A 27 25.15 -9.43 -3.79
N ALA A 28 26.32 -9.08 -4.35
CA ALA A 28 27.36 -10.04 -4.75
C ALA A 28 27.96 -10.76 -3.53
N ALA A 29 28.21 -10.05 -2.42
CA ALA A 29 28.68 -10.64 -1.19
C ALA A 29 27.68 -11.67 -0.62
N ILE A 30 26.38 -11.36 -0.63
CA ILE A 30 25.34 -12.32 -0.25
C ILE A 30 25.34 -13.55 -1.17
N ASP A 31 25.52 -13.37 -2.48
CA ASP A 31 25.62 -14.48 -3.43
C ASP A 31 26.79 -15.42 -3.12
N ASP A 32 27.94 -14.86 -2.76
CA ASP A 32 29.13 -15.63 -2.43
C ASP A 32 28.99 -16.35 -1.08
N ILE A 33 28.38 -15.71 -0.07
CA ILE A 33 28.02 -16.36 1.19
C ILE A 33 27.06 -17.53 0.92
N GLY A 34 26.05 -17.34 0.08
CA GLY A 34 25.10 -18.39 -0.29
C GLY A 34 25.75 -19.57 -1.03
N LYS A 35 26.72 -19.30 -1.92
CA LYS A 35 27.52 -20.36 -2.57
C LYS A 35 28.36 -21.13 -1.55
N LEU A 36 28.99 -20.44 -0.60
CA LEU A 36 29.79 -21.06 0.44
C LEU A 36 28.93 -21.95 1.36
N ALA A 37 27.78 -21.43 1.82
CA ALA A 37 26.84 -22.18 2.65
C ALA A 37 26.35 -23.46 1.96
N ARG A 38 26.03 -23.41 0.65
CA ARG A 38 25.67 -24.60 -0.14
C ARG A 38 26.81 -25.61 -0.23
N ARG A 39 28.05 -25.16 -0.47
CA ARG A 39 29.23 -26.06 -0.50
C ARG A 39 29.48 -26.75 0.84
N GLN A 40 29.08 -26.13 1.94
CA GLN A 40 29.22 -26.67 3.30
C GLN A 40 27.99 -27.46 3.78
N GLY A 41 26.97 -27.63 2.95
CA GLY A 41 25.73 -28.34 3.33
C GLY A 41 24.83 -27.57 4.32
N LEU A 42 25.07 -26.27 4.51
CA LEU A 42 24.36 -25.43 5.49
C LEU A 42 23.07 -24.79 4.93
N ALA A 43 22.80 -24.94 3.63
CA ALA A 43 21.68 -24.27 2.96
C ALA A 43 20.30 -24.82 3.33
N ASP A 44 20.22 -26.08 3.77
CA ASP A 44 18.95 -26.77 4.08
C ASP A 44 18.61 -26.82 5.58
N VAL A 45 19.49 -26.32 6.45
CA VAL A 45 19.38 -26.49 7.91
C VAL A 45 18.26 -25.63 8.51
N SER A 46 17.83 -24.57 7.82
CA SER A 46 17.01 -23.50 8.40
C SER A 46 15.51 -23.56 8.14
N ASN A 47 14.99 -24.53 7.36
CA ASN A 47 13.57 -24.49 6.93
C ASN A 47 12.77 -25.80 7.14
N GLN A 48 13.36 -26.85 7.71
CA GLN A 48 12.73 -28.17 7.70
C GLN A 48 11.80 -28.47 8.91
N ASN A 49 11.86 -27.69 9.99
CA ASN A 49 11.13 -27.99 11.24
C ASN A 49 10.33 -26.83 11.86
N GLY A 50 10.13 -25.72 11.13
CA GLY A 50 9.36 -24.58 11.61
C GLY A 50 7.85 -24.82 11.53
N ALA A 51 7.13 -24.67 12.65
CA ALA A 51 5.66 -24.65 12.62
C ALA A 51 5.18 -23.50 11.71
N LYS A 52 4.30 -23.78 10.77
CA LYS A 52 3.76 -22.72 9.89
C LYS A 52 2.80 -21.81 10.68
N PRO A 53 2.87 -20.49 10.51
CA PRO A 53 1.90 -19.58 11.12
C PRO A 53 0.51 -19.80 10.52
N ILE A 54 -0.51 -19.70 11.37
CA ILE A 54 -1.91 -19.64 10.95
C ILE A 54 -2.32 -18.17 11.00
N VAL A 55 -2.43 -17.55 9.83
CA VAL A 55 -2.96 -16.17 9.70
C VAL A 55 -4.48 -16.24 9.82
N SER A 56 -5.05 -15.51 10.78
CA SER A 56 -6.49 -15.47 11.02
C SER A 56 -7.18 -14.27 10.39
N ASP A 57 -6.51 -13.11 10.37
CA ASP A 57 -7.06 -11.88 9.81
C ASP A 57 -5.96 -11.04 9.16
N ILE A 58 -6.29 -10.40 8.05
CA ILE A 58 -5.47 -9.37 7.42
C ILE A 58 -6.36 -8.17 7.21
N MET A 59 -5.87 -6.99 7.60
CA MET A 59 -6.59 -5.73 7.48
C MET A 59 -5.69 -4.70 6.82
N ALA A 60 -6.28 -3.84 5.99
CA ALA A 60 -5.60 -2.71 5.38
C ALA A 60 -6.45 -1.45 5.52
N THR A 61 -5.78 -0.33 5.75
CA THR A 61 -6.37 1.01 5.60
C THR A 61 -6.30 1.43 4.14
N THR A 62 -7.06 2.42 3.74
CA THR A 62 -6.75 3.14 2.51
C THR A 62 -5.51 4.00 2.71
N ALA A 63 -4.86 4.36 1.61
CA ALA A 63 -3.79 5.34 1.68
C ALA A 63 -4.41 6.72 1.89
N ASP A 64 -3.85 7.53 2.79
CA ASP A 64 -4.23 8.93 2.93
C ASP A 64 -3.75 9.76 1.72
N GLY A 65 -4.12 11.05 1.68
CA GLY A 65 -3.76 11.97 0.59
C GLY A 65 -2.26 12.19 0.41
N VAL A 66 -1.46 11.95 1.45
CA VAL A 66 0.01 11.97 1.35
C VAL A 66 0.60 10.59 1.05
N GLY A 67 -0.20 9.53 0.98
CA GLY A 67 0.21 8.18 0.59
C GLY A 67 0.66 7.26 1.74
N ALA A 68 0.30 7.53 2.99
CA ALA A 68 0.54 6.62 4.11
C ALA A 68 -0.59 5.57 4.22
N GLN A 69 -0.23 4.30 4.38
CA GLN A 69 -1.18 3.18 4.46
C GLN A 69 -0.73 2.15 5.50
N GLY A 70 -1.65 1.71 6.36
CA GLY A 70 -1.41 0.68 7.36
C GLY A 70 -1.89 -0.70 6.92
N ILE A 71 -1.10 -1.73 7.20
CA ILE A 71 -1.49 -3.15 7.09
C ILE A 71 -1.31 -3.80 8.47
N THR A 72 -2.30 -4.58 8.88
CA THR A 72 -2.28 -5.36 10.12
C THR A 72 -2.56 -6.83 9.81
N ILE A 73 -1.64 -7.71 10.18
CA ILE A 73 -1.79 -9.16 10.04
C ILE A 73 -1.86 -9.79 11.42
N VAL A 74 -2.90 -10.57 11.66
CA VAL A 74 -3.14 -11.27 12.93
C VAL A 74 -3.01 -12.75 12.68
N GLY A 75 -2.31 -13.44 13.56
CA GLY A 75 -2.19 -14.88 13.44
C GLY A 75 -1.72 -15.54 14.72
N LYS A 76 -1.43 -16.84 14.59
CA LYS A 76 -0.89 -17.68 15.64
C LYS A 76 0.29 -18.46 15.09
N LEU A 77 1.40 -18.44 15.83
CA LEU A 77 2.55 -19.29 15.58
C LEU A 77 2.69 -20.21 16.79
N GLN A 78 2.56 -21.52 16.58
CA GLN A 78 2.50 -22.52 17.65
C GLN A 78 1.39 -22.17 18.67
N ASN A 79 1.77 -21.90 19.93
CA ASN A 79 0.83 -21.53 20.99
C ASN A 79 0.77 -20.02 21.31
N ARG A 80 1.41 -19.16 20.51
CA ARG A 80 1.46 -17.71 20.74
C ARG A 80 0.77 -16.95 19.61
N SER A 81 -0.15 -16.06 19.97
CA SER A 81 -0.75 -15.13 19.01
C SER A 81 0.23 -14.01 18.69
N PHE A 82 0.10 -13.43 17.50
CA PHE A 82 0.86 -12.25 17.10
C PHE A 82 -0.01 -11.26 16.34
N VAL A 83 0.43 -10.01 16.35
CA VAL A 83 -0.06 -8.94 15.48
C VAL A 83 1.15 -8.32 14.79
N ALA A 84 1.26 -8.46 13.49
CA ALA A 84 2.22 -7.75 12.67
C ALA A 84 1.58 -6.44 12.18
N MET A 85 2.31 -5.35 12.29
CA MET A 85 1.90 -4.03 11.82
C MET A 85 2.92 -3.52 10.82
N ILE A 86 2.45 -3.00 9.69
CA ILE A 86 3.28 -2.55 8.57
C ILE A 86 2.75 -1.19 8.13
N LEU A 87 3.65 -0.22 7.97
CA LEU A 87 3.36 1.10 7.44
C LEU A 87 3.99 1.23 6.06
N LEU A 88 3.14 1.43 5.05
CA LEU A 88 3.54 1.77 3.70
C LEU A 88 3.50 3.29 3.52
N LYS A 89 4.41 3.81 2.70
CA LYS A 89 4.44 5.23 2.34
C LYS A 89 4.88 5.39 0.89
N THR A 90 4.05 6.02 0.06
CA THR A 90 4.40 6.35 -1.33
C THR A 90 5.72 7.10 -1.42
N GLY A 91 6.60 6.67 -2.34
CA GLY A 91 7.95 7.20 -2.52
C GLY A 91 8.96 6.70 -1.48
N TYR A 92 8.55 5.82 -0.56
CA TYR A 92 9.42 5.23 0.47
C TYR A 92 9.28 3.71 0.54
N GLY A 93 8.15 3.14 0.10
CA GLY A 93 7.85 1.73 0.24
C GLY A 93 7.45 1.34 1.67
N ILE A 94 8.08 0.31 2.23
CA ILE A 94 7.79 -0.19 3.58
C ILE A 94 8.57 0.64 4.60
N LYS A 95 7.90 1.65 5.16
CA LYS A 95 8.49 2.66 6.03
C LYS A 95 8.72 2.19 7.47
N ASP A 96 7.80 1.37 8.00
CA ASP A 96 7.93 0.77 9.32
C ASP A 96 7.27 -0.61 9.33
N ALA A 97 7.76 -1.52 10.15
CA ALA A 97 7.23 -2.87 10.29
C ALA A 97 7.70 -3.49 11.60
N PHE A 98 6.78 -4.10 12.35
CA PHE A 98 7.11 -4.82 13.58
C PHE A 98 6.07 -5.89 13.92
N VAL A 99 6.46 -6.85 14.76
CA VAL A 99 5.61 -7.94 15.25
C VAL A 99 5.43 -7.83 16.76
N ILE A 100 4.18 -7.68 17.19
CA ILE A 100 3.80 -7.79 18.60
C ILE A 100 3.45 -9.25 18.90
N ARG A 101 4.17 -9.87 19.83
CA ARG A 101 3.82 -11.19 20.36
C ARG A 101 2.83 -11.02 21.51
N CYS A 102 1.60 -11.47 21.32
CA CYS A 102 0.53 -11.28 22.28
C CYS A 102 0.43 -12.46 23.25
N ARG A 103 0.19 -12.15 24.52
CA ARG A 103 0.01 -13.09 25.63
C ARG A 103 -1.41 -13.64 25.71
N SER A 104 -2.39 -12.94 25.13
CA SER A 104 -3.80 -13.34 25.18
C SER A 104 -4.60 -12.86 23.97
N LYS A 105 -5.75 -13.49 23.72
CA LYS A 105 -6.74 -13.01 22.73
C LYS A 105 -7.26 -11.60 23.06
N ARG A 106 -7.32 -11.23 24.35
CA ARG A 106 -7.78 -9.90 24.79
C ARG A 106 -6.84 -8.80 24.31
N GLU A 107 -5.53 -9.04 24.41
CA GLU A 107 -4.50 -8.13 23.92
C GLU A 107 -4.57 -7.95 22.40
N VAL A 108 -4.71 -9.05 21.66
CA VAL A 108 -4.94 -9.03 20.21
C VAL A 108 -6.16 -8.15 19.87
N ASN A 109 -7.30 -8.39 20.53
CA ASN A 109 -8.51 -7.62 20.29
C ASN A 109 -8.36 -6.14 20.65
N SER A 110 -7.59 -5.80 21.69
CA SER A 110 -7.31 -4.42 22.08
C SER A 110 -6.52 -3.69 20.99
N ILE A 111 -5.47 -4.32 20.46
CA ILE A 111 -4.63 -3.76 19.39
C ILE A 111 -5.46 -3.56 18.11
N ILE A 112 -6.23 -4.59 17.72
CA ILE A 112 -7.08 -4.52 16.52
C ILE A 112 -8.16 -3.43 16.65
N SER A 113 -8.81 -3.33 17.82
CA SER A 113 -9.86 -2.35 18.04
C SER A 113 -9.33 -0.92 17.92
N TYR A 114 -8.15 -0.65 18.48
CA TYR A 114 -7.49 0.64 18.35
C TYR A 114 -7.15 0.95 16.88
N SER A 115 -6.63 -0.03 16.13
CA SER A 115 -6.33 0.12 14.71
C SER A 115 -7.58 0.39 13.86
N ARG A 116 -8.70 -0.28 14.15
CA ARG A 116 -9.96 -0.09 13.41
C ARG A 116 -10.62 1.25 13.66
N GLN A 117 -10.63 1.71 14.91
CA GLN A 117 -11.30 2.95 15.29
C GLN A 117 -10.64 4.20 14.69
N LYS A 118 -9.32 4.16 14.44
CA LYS A 118 -8.58 5.34 13.97
C LYS A 118 -8.35 5.41 12.47
N ALA A 119 -8.51 4.32 11.72
CA ALA A 119 -7.98 4.25 10.35
C ALA A 119 -8.89 3.57 9.31
N ASN A 120 -10.19 3.41 9.61
CA ASN A 120 -11.19 2.86 8.67
C ASN A 120 -10.72 1.60 7.92
N SER A 121 -10.02 0.69 8.63
CA SER A 121 -9.43 -0.50 8.01
C SER A 121 -10.49 -1.55 7.65
N VAL A 122 -10.32 -2.21 6.51
CA VAL A 122 -11.16 -3.34 6.07
C VAL A 122 -10.37 -4.64 6.05
N LYS A 123 -11.08 -5.77 6.18
CA LYS A 123 -10.46 -7.09 6.03
C LYS A 123 -10.19 -7.36 4.56
N ILE A 124 -8.99 -7.85 4.26
CA ILE A 124 -8.56 -8.26 2.92
C ILE A 124 -8.02 -9.70 2.96
N ASP A 125 -7.89 -10.29 1.79
CA ASP A 125 -7.27 -11.59 1.61
C ASP A 125 -5.74 -11.50 1.46
N ARG A 126 -5.11 -12.68 1.42
CA ARG A 126 -3.66 -12.81 1.32
C ARG A 126 -3.11 -12.34 -0.03
N MET A 127 -3.84 -12.56 -1.12
CA MET A 127 -3.37 -12.15 -2.45
C MET A 127 -3.30 -10.62 -2.55
N ALA A 128 -4.30 -9.93 -2.00
CA ALA A 128 -4.33 -8.47 -1.96
C ALA A 128 -3.18 -7.90 -1.13
N VAL A 129 -2.88 -8.48 0.05
CA VAL A 129 -1.77 -7.96 0.88
C VAL A 129 -0.42 -8.21 0.22
N GLU A 130 -0.22 -9.38 -0.40
CA GLU A 130 1.03 -9.68 -1.09
C GLU A 130 1.24 -8.71 -2.25
N LEU A 131 0.20 -8.45 -3.05
CA LEU A 131 0.24 -7.45 -4.12
C LEU A 131 0.66 -6.06 -3.62
N LEU A 132 0.08 -5.58 -2.52
CA LEU A 132 0.40 -4.27 -1.95
C LEU A 132 1.85 -4.22 -1.44
N LEU A 133 2.31 -5.28 -0.78
CA LEU A 133 3.68 -5.37 -0.26
C LEU A 133 4.72 -5.48 -1.37
N GLU A 134 4.46 -6.25 -2.43
CA GLU A 134 5.35 -6.34 -3.59
C GLU A 134 5.50 -4.98 -4.30
N ALA A 135 4.39 -4.25 -4.47
CA ALA A 135 4.39 -2.93 -5.06
C ALA A 135 5.12 -1.91 -4.16
N ALA A 136 4.91 -1.96 -2.85
CA ALA A 136 5.62 -1.11 -1.90
C ALA A 136 7.13 -1.42 -1.83
N LEU A 137 7.51 -2.70 -1.95
CA LEU A 137 8.92 -3.09 -2.07
C LEU A 137 9.53 -2.48 -3.34
N ALA A 138 8.85 -2.55 -4.48
CA ALA A 138 9.34 -1.93 -5.71
C ALA A 138 9.48 -0.40 -5.59
N ASP A 139 8.46 0.27 -5.06
CA ASP A 139 8.46 1.73 -4.83
C ASP A 139 9.63 2.17 -3.94
N GLY A 140 9.85 1.47 -2.81
CA GLY A 140 11.00 1.76 -1.94
C GLY A 140 12.33 1.57 -2.67
N MET A 141 12.47 0.47 -3.40
CA MET A 141 13.71 0.16 -4.14
C MET A 141 14.04 1.18 -5.22
N GLU A 142 13.05 1.61 -6.00
CA GLU A 142 13.19 2.64 -7.03
C GLU A 142 13.67 3.97 -6.41
N ASN A 143 13.20 4.28 -5.20
CA ASN A 143 13.55 5.50 -4.47
C ASN A 143 14.77 5.35 -3.54
N GLY A 144 15.50 4.23 -3.59
CA GLY A 144 16.69 4.00 -2.76
C GLY A 144 16.39 3.78 -1.26
N HIS A 145 15.14 3.41 -0.94
CA HIS A 145 14.66 3.13 0.40
C HIS A 145 14.42 1.61 0.56
N PRO A 146 15.37 0.85 1.14
CA PRO A 146 15.13 -0.55 1.49
C PRO A 146 14.01 -0.64 2.55
N PRO A 147 13.28 -1.78 2.64
CA PRO A 147 12.23 -1.93 3.62
C PRO A 147 12.77 -1.81 5.05
N ALA A 148 11.94 -1.31 5.96
CA ALA A 148 12.28 -1.22 7.38
C ALA A 148 12.83 -2.56 7.93
N PRO A 149 13.89 -2.57 8.76
CA PRO A 149 14.53 -3.81 9.21
C PRO A 149 13.57 -4.81 9.87
N GLY A 150 12.61 -4.32 10.67
CA GLY A 150 11.60 -5.16 11.32
C GLY A 150 10.63 -5.85 10.36
N PHE A 151 10.69 -5.53 9.06
CA PHE A 151 9.96 -6.26 8.03
C PHE A 151 10.46 -7.70 7.87
N ILE A 152 11.72 -7.99 8.24
CA ILE A 152 12.23 -9.38 8.27
C ILE A 152 11.42 -10.22 9.24
N ASP A 153 11.13 -9.71 10.45
CA ASP A 153 10.34 -10.40 11.46
C ASP A 153 8.91 -10.65 10.98
N VAL A 154 8.34 -9.69 10.23
CA VAL A 154 7.02 -9.80 9.60
C VAL A 154 7.03 -10.89 8.54
N VAL A 155 8.03 -10.88 7.65
CA VAL A 155 8.15 -11.85 6.55
C VAL A 155 8.24 -13.28 7.09
N GLU A 156 9.05 -13.49 8.12
CA GLU A 156 9.15 -14.78 8.78
C GLU A 156 7.84 -15.15 9.49
N THR A 157 7.35 -14.27 10.36
CA THR A 157 6.19 -14.56 11.23
C THR A 157 4.90 -14.77 10.44
N CYS A 158 4.76 -14.11 9.29
CA CYS A 158 3.58 -14.22 8.42
C CYS A 158 3.80 -15.20 7.25
N ASN A 159 4.96 -15.85 7.15
CA ASN A 159 5.32 -16.76 6.06
C ASN A 159 5.19 -16.11 4.66
N LEU A 160 5.77 -14.91 4.52
CA LEU A 160 5.79 -14.10 3.30
C LEU A 160 7.14 -14.16 2.55
N ASN A 161 7.92 -15.23 2.75
CA ASN A 161 9.28 -15.40 2.24
C ASN A 161 9.39 -15.35 0.70
N GLN A 162 8.27 -15.48 0.00
CA GLN A 162 8.18 -15.47 -1.46
C GLN A 162 7.98 -14.07 -2.04
N LEU A 163 7.72 -13.04 -1.21
CA LEU A 163 7.58 -11.66 -1.68
C LEU A 163 8.80 -11.22 -2.46
N ARG A 164 8.59 -10.64 -3.64
CA ARG A 164 9.62 -10.01 -4.46
C ARG A 164 9.15 -8.60 -4.82
N PRO A 165 10.05 -7.61 -4.93
CA PRO A 165 9.68 -6.33 -5.53
C PRO A 165 9.06 -6.57 -6.90
N GLN A 166 7.85 -6.07 -7.13
CA GLN A 166 7.18 -6.12 -8.42
C GLN A 166 6.72 -4.71 -8.79
N GLU A 167 7.37 -4.13 -9.79
CA GLU A 167 6.88 -2.89 -10.39
C GLU A 167 5.53 -3.15 -11.05
N ARG A 168 4.57 -2.26 -10.78
CA ARG A 168 3.24 -2.30 -11.39
C ARG A 168 2.88 -0.91 -11.84
N ASP A 169 2.77 -0.75 -13.15
CA ASP A 169 2.21 0.45 -13.74
C ASP A 169 0.69 0.55 -13.47
N LEU A 170 0.10 1.68 -13.86
CA LEU A 170 -1.33 1.91 -13.67
C LEU A 170 -2.19 0.90 -14.43
N GLN A 171 -1.76 0.46 -15.60
CA GLN A 171 -2.52 -0.47 -16.43
C GLN A 171 -2.57 -1.86 -15.78
N ALA A 172 -1.46 -2.37 -15.26
CA ALA A 172 -1.39 -3.64 -14.54
C ALA A 172 -2.26 -3.63 -13.27
N LEU A 173 -2.30 -2.50 -12.55
CA LEU A 173 -3.19 -2.33 -11.41
C LEU A 173 -4.67 -2.30 -11.83
N LEU A 174 -4.98 -1.61 -12.92
CA LEU A 174 -6.34 -1.57 -13.47
C LEU A 174 -6.80 -2.96 -13.93
N GLU A 175 -5.97 -3.72 -14.63
CA GLU A 175 -6.29 -5.08 -15.07
C GLU A 175 -6.54 -6.05 -13.91
N HIS A 176 -5.89 -5.85 -12.76
CA HIS A 176 -6.18 -6.62 -11.55
C HIS A 176 -7.58 -6.31 -11.00
N VAL A 177 -7.97 -5.03 -11.01
CA VAL A 177 -9.26 -4.58 -10.50
C VAL A 177 -10.40 -4.85 -11.49
N ASP A 178 -10.13 -4.76 -12.78
CA ASP A 178 -11.08 -4.92 -13.89
C ASP A 178 -10.61 -6.00 -14.90
N PRO A 179 -10.51 -7.28 -14.49
CA PRO A 179 -9.95 -8.32 -15.35
C PRO A 179 -10.85 -8.67 -16.54
N GLN A 180 -12.16 -8.43 -16.43
CA GLN A 180 -13.12 -8.58 -17.53
C GLN A 180 -13.18 -7.35 -18.44
N LYS A 181 -12.40 -6.30 -18.15
CA LYS A 181 -12.37 -5.05 -18.92
C LYS A 181 -13.75 -4.37 -19.01
N GLU A 182 -14.57 -4.48 -17.97
CA GLU A 182 -15.90 -3.85 -17.94
C GLU A 182 -15.79 -2.33 -17.96
N ILE A 183 -14.83 -1.75 -17.24
CA ILE A 183 -14.60 -0.30 -17.21
C ILE A 183 -13.87 0.12 -18.49
N GLN A 184 -12.86 -0.65 -18.89
CA GLN A 184 -12.03 -0.34 -20.06
C GLN A 184 -12.82 -0.38 -21.37
N ASN A 185 -13.80 -1.27 -21.48
CA ASN A 185 -14.66 -1.39 -22.67
C ASN A 185 -15.98 -0.61 -22.54
N ALA A 186 -16.20 0.12 -21.43
CA ALA A 186 -17.41 0.89 -21.22
C ALA A 186 -17.54 2.01 -22.27
N THR A 187 -18.75 2.23 -22.75
CA THR A 187 -19.08 3.46 -23.48
C THR A 187 -18.94 4.68 -22.57
N ALA A 188 -18.81 5.88 -23.14
CA ALA A 188 -18.73 7.11 -22.36
C ALA A 188 -19.93 7.30 -21.41
N ALA A 189 -21.14 6.91 -21.84
CA ALA A 189 -22.35 6.97 -21.02
C ALA A 189 -22.31 5.98 -19.85
N GLU A 190 -21.82 4.75 -20.08
CA GLU A 190 -21.67 3.74 -19.03
C GLU A 190 -20.60 4.14 -18.02
N LEU A 191 -19.46 4.62 -18.48
CA LEU A 191 -18.39 5.14 -17.62
C LEU A 191 -18.90 6.30 -16.76
N SER A 192 -19.61 7.25 -17.37
CA SER A 192 -20.22 8.39 -16.66
C SER A 192 -21.19 7.92 -15.58
N ARG A 193 -22.00 6.90 -15.85
CA ARG A 193 -22.95 6.31 -14.88
C ARG A 193 -22.23 5.66 -13.69
N VAL A 194 -21.10 5.00 -13.93
CA VAL A 194 -20.29 4.39 -12.85
C VAL A 194 -19.61 5.47 -12.02
N LEU A 195 -19.01 6.48 -12.66
CA LEU A 195 -18.35 7.62 -12.00
C LEU A 195 -19.30 8.38 -11.07
N HIS A 196 -20.55 8.60 -11.49
CA HIS A 196 -21.54 9.40 -10.76
C HIS A 196 -22.52 8.55 -9.95
N ASN A 197 -22.15 7.32 -9.58
CA ASN A 197 -22.99 6.48 -8.75
C ASN A 197 -23.01 7.01 -7.30
N ALA A 198 -24.03 7.80 -6.95
CA ALA A 198 -24.17 8.41 -5.62
C ALA A 198 -24.02 7.39 -4.48
N SER A 199 -24.69 6.24 -4.56
CA SER A 199 -24.60 5.22 -3.50
C SER A 199 -23.18 4.65 -3.30
N ALA A 200 -22.37 4.61 -4.35
CA ALA A 200 -20.98 4.17 -4.26
C ALA A 200 -20.08 5.28 -3.73
N LEU A 201 -20.30 6.52 -4.13
CA LEU A 201 -19.58 7.70 -3.65
C LEU A 201 -19.85 7.95 -2.16
N ASP A 202 -21.11 7.91 -1.73
CA ASP A 202 -21.49 8.04 -0.31
C ASP A 202 -20.82 6.96 0.55
N ALA A 203 -20.74 5.73 0.03
CA ALA A 203 -20.08 4.63 0.72
C ALA A 203 -18.55 4.77 0.77
N LEU A 204 -17.95 5.57 -0.12
CA LEU A 204 -16.52 5.86 -0.18
C LEU A 204 -16.09 6.94 0.81
N VAL A 205 -17.00 7.80 1.29
CA VAL A 205 -16.67 8.92 2.21
C VAL A 205 -15.75 8.50 3.37
N PRO A 206 -16.04 7.44 4.16
CA PRO A 206 -15.16 7.04 5.27
C PRO A 206 -13.74 6.65 4.83
N PHE A 207 -13.54 6.31 3.57
CA PHE A 207 -12.24 5.89 3.02
C PHE A 207 -11.48 7.06 2.37
N ALA A 208 -12.18 8.15 2.05
CA ALA A 208 -11.68 9.33 1.38
C ALA A 208 -11.56 10.56 2.31
N ASP A 209 -12.01 10.48 3.57
CA ASP A 209 -11.92 11.58 4.56
C ASP A 209 -10.51 12.19 4.73
N SER A 210 -9.46 11.43 4.39
CA SER A 210 -8.06 11.88 4.47
C SER A 210 -7.43 12.18 3.11
N TRP A 211 -8.24 12.24 2.04
CA TRP A 211 -7.78 12.48 0.67
C TRP A 211 -7.73 13.97 0.35
N PHE A 212 -6.57 14.57 0.67
CA PHE A 212 -6.25 15.94 0.31
C PHE A 212 -4.75 16.10 0.08
N GLU A 213 -4.36 17.19 -0.58
CA GLU A 213 -2.96 17.51 -0.85
C GLU A 213 -2.39 18.46 0.20
N ASP A 214 -1.52 17.93 1.07
CA ASP A 214 -0.81 18.73 2.08
C ASP A 214 0.70 18.74 1.82
N THR A 215 1.09 19.52 0.82
CA THR A 215 2.49 19.71 0.43
C THR A 215 2.90 21.16 0.66
N ALA A 216 4.21 21.42 0.71
CA ALA A 216 4.73 22.79 0.79
C ALA A 216 4.23 23.66 -0.39
N GLU A 217 4.08 23.05 -1.57
CA GLU A 217 3.58 23.72 -2.77
C GLU A 217 2.09 24.07 -2.63
N THR A 218 1.23 23.13 -2.22
CA THR A 218 -0.20 23.43 -2.02
C THR A 218 -0.43 24.49 -0.94
N ARG A 219 0.32 24.43 0.17
CA ARG A 219 0.30 25.48 1.19
C ARG A 219 0.67 26.85 0.64
N THR A 220 1.69 26.93 -0.22
CA THR A 220 2.11 28.18 -0.87
C THR A 220 1.04 28.71 -1.83
N LEU A 221 0.41 27.84 -2.62
CA LEU A 221 -0.68 28.21 -3.52
C LEU A 221 -1.87 28.81 -2.76
N ILE A 222 -2.21 28.21 -1.61
CA ILE A 222 -3.30 28.63 -0.73
C ILE A 222 -2.98 29.98 -0.06
N GLN A 223 -1.78 30.15 0.49
CA GLN A 223 -1.36 31.41 1.11
C GLN A 223 -1.17 32.55 0.09
N GLY A 224 -0.95 32.22 -1.18
CA GLY A 224 -0.67 33.17 -2.26
C GLY A 224 -1.88 33.96 -2.77
N SER A 225 -3.07 33.82 -2.21
CA SER A 225 -4.27 34.62 -2.55
C SER A 225 -5.32 34.56 -1.44
N ARG A 226 -6.02 35.67 -1.20
CA ARG A 226 -7.21 35.70 -0.31
C ARG A 226 -8.52 35.38 -1.03
N LEU A 227 -8.52 35.37 -2.37
CA LEU A 227 -9.71 35.07 -3.16
C LEU A 227 -9.83 33.55 -3.37
N SER A 228 -10.84 32.93 -2.77
CA SER A 228 -11.08 31.47 -2.79
C SER A 228 -11.09 30.91 -4.21
N ARG A 229 -11.82 31.54 -5.13
CA ARG A 229 -11.89 31.14 -6.55
C ARG A 229 -10.54 31.11 -7.26
N ILE A 230 -9.61 32.00 -6.91
CA ILE A 230 -8.25 31.99 -7.48
C ILE A 230 -7.45 30.81 -6.92
N VAL A 231 -7.57 30.55 -5.61
CA VAL A 231 -6.91 29.41 -4.96
C VAL A 231 -7.43 28.10 -5.53
N GLU A 232 -8.75 27.93 -5.62
CA GLU A 232 -9.38 26.74 -6.21
C GLU A 232 -8.85 26.47 -7.63
N LYS A 233 -8.83 27.48 -8.51
CA LYS A 233 -8.27 27.35 -9.86
C LYS A 233 -6.80 26.89 -9.86
N ARG A 234 -5.99 27.39 -8.91
CA ARG A 234 -4.59 26.98 -8.76
C ARG A 234 -4.48 25.54 -8.26
N ILE A 235 -5.34 25.11 -7.34
CA ILE A 235 -5.37 23.73 -6.85
C ILE A 235 -5.81 22.77 -7.95
N TRP A 236 -6.81 23.11 -8.76
CA TRP A 236 -7.14 22.34 -9.96
C TRP A 236 -5.93 22.19 -10.90
N ALA A 237 -5.22 23.27 -11.18
CA ALA A 237 -4.02 23.23 -12.02
C ALA A 237 -2.88 22.40 -11.41
N PHE A 238 -2.72 22.44 -10.08
CA PHE A 238 -1.75 21.60 -9.37
C PHE A 238 -2.11 20.11 -9.49
N LEU A 239 -3.38 19.76 -9.27
CA LEU A 239 -3.86 18.38 -9.35
C LEU A 239 -3.77 17.80 -10.76
N GLU A 240 -3.80 18.64 -11.80
CA GLU A 240 -3.55 18.19 -13.16
C GLU A 240 -2.16 17.55 -13.33
N GLY A 241 -1.14 18.04 -12.62
CA GLY A 241 0.18 17.43 -12.56
C GLY A 241 0.25 16.15 -11.71
N ARG A 242 -0.83 15.77 -11.03
CA ARG A 242 -0.89 14.67 -10.05
C ARG A 242 -1.81 13.51 -10.49
N ARG A 243 -2.28 13.50 -11.74
CA ARG A 243 -3.19 12.45 -12.27
C ARG A 243 -2.73 11.04 -11.97
N ASP A 244 -1.46 10.73 -12.23
CA ASP A 244 -0.92 9.37 -12.08
C ASP A 244 -0.84 8.95 -10.60
N ILE A 245 -0.54 9.89 -9.71
CA ILE A 245 -0.50 9.65 -8.26
C ILE A 245 -1.90 9.31 -7.76
N TRP A 246 -2.91 10.08 -8.16
CA TRP A 246 -4.28 9.84 -7.75
C TRP A 246 -4.89 8.60 -8.40
N ALA A 247 -4.59 8.34 -9.68
CA ALA A 247 -5.00 7.11 -10.35
C ALA A 247 -4.43 5.88 -9.64
N ARG A 248 -3.13 5.90 -9.28
CA ARG A 248 -2.50 4.81 -8.50
C ARG A 248 -3.20 4.61 -7.16
N ARG A 249 -3.48 5.70 -6.43
CA ARG A 249 -4.13 5.66 -5.12
C ARG A 249 -5.55 5.09 -5.21
N PHE A 250 -6.31 5.49 -6.22
CA PHE A 250 -7.64 4.94 -6.49
C PHE A 250 -7.58 3.45 -6.81
N LEU A 251 -6.64 3.02 -7.65
CA LEU A 251 -6.49 1.59 -7.99
C LEU A 251 -6.06 0.74 -6.80
N GLN A 252 -5.09 1.20 -6.00
CA GLN A 252 -4.68 0.50 -4.77
C GLN A 252 -5.84 0.38 -3.78
N THR A 253 -6.63 1.44 -3.63
CA THR A 253 -7.84 1.41 -2.80
C THR A 253 -8.90 0.48 -3.38
N ALA A 254 -9.07 0.45 -4.70
CA ALA A 254 -9.99 -0.45 -5.37
C ALA A 254 -9.61 -1.92 -5.14
N ILE A 255 -8.32 -2.27 -5.21
CA ILE A 255 -7.82 -3.63 -4.88
C ILE A 255 -8.24 -4.04 -3.46
N ILE A 256 -8.06 -3.15 -2.48
CA ILE A 256 -8.45 -3.38 -1.08
C ILE A 256 -9.95 -3.60 -0.97
N LEU A 257 -10.75 -2.73 -1.59
CA LEU A 257 -12.20 -2.79 -1.49
C LEU A 257 -12.78 -4.00 -2.26
N LYS A 258 -12.18 -4.39 -3.39
CA LYS A 258 -12.52 -5.62 -4.12
C LYS A 258 -12.29 -6.86 -3.26
N SER A 259 -11.11 -6.95 -2.64
CA SER A 259 -10.78 -8.03 -1.70
C SER A 259 -11.74 -8.05 -0.50
N ALA A 260 -12.14 -6.88 0.00
CA ALA A 260 -13.14 -6.72 1.04
C ALA A 260 -14.60 -6.94 0.57
N LYS A 261 -14.82 -7.42 -0.68
CA LYS A 261 -16.14 -7.68 -1.29
C LYS A 261 -17.03 -6.43 -1.41
N LYS A 262 -16.43 -5.24 -1.51
CA LYS A 262 -17.10 -3.95 -1.71
C LYS A 262 -17.06 -3.54 -3.19
N GLU A 263 -17.65 -4.39 -4.04
CA GLU A 263 -17.52 -4.33 -5.50
C GLU A 263 -17.93 -2.97 -6.11
N ARG A 264 -19.03 -2.39 -5.65
CA ARG A 264 -19.52 -1.10 -6.17
C ARG A 264 -18.51 0.04 -5.95
N MET A 265 -17.91 0.09 -4.77
CA MET A 265 -16.90 1.10 -4.42
C MET A 265 -15.61 0.87 -5.20
N SER A 266 -15.18 -0.39 -5.32
CA SER A 266 -14.04 -0.77 -6.15
C SER A 266 -14.23 -0.32 -7.61
N LYS A 267 -15.41 -0.58 -8.21
CA LYS A 267 -15.70 -0.17 -9.59
C LYS A 267 -15.73 1.35 -9.77
N ALA A 268 -16.28 2.10 -8.80
CA ALA A 268 -16.27 3.56 -8.85
C ALA A 268 -14.83 4.12 -8.86
N LEU A 269 -13.93 3.56 -8.04
CA LEU A 269 -12.53 3.94 -8.01
C LEU A 269 -11.77 3.52 -9.27
N ALA A 270 -12.02 2.33 -9.80
CA ALA A 270 -11.45 1.89 -11.07
C ALA A 270 -11.86 2.80 -12.23
N ALA A 271 -13.14 3.22 -12.28
CA ALA A 271 -13.64 4.19 -13.25
C ALA A 271 -12.97 5.56 -13.11
N ALA A 272 -12.81 6.06 -11.88
CA ALA A 272 -12.13 7.32 -11.62
C ALA A 272 -10.65 7.27 -12.04
N ALA A 273 -9.94 6.19 -11.73
CA ALA A 273 -8.56 5.98 -12.17
C ALA A 273 -8.46 5.90 -13.69
N PHE A 274 -9.35 5.15 -14.34
CA PHE A 274 -9.39 5.04 -15.80
C PHE A 274 -9.62 6.42 -16.46
N ALA A 275 -10.53 7.23 -15.92
CA ALA A 275 -10.78 8.59 -16.40
C ALA A 275 -9.55 9.50 -16.23
N LEU A 276 -8.82 9.38 -15.12
CA LEU A 276 -7.55 10.10 -14.89
C LEU A 276 -6.48 9.70 -15.92
N MET A 277 -6.28 8.40 -16.12
CA MET A 277 -5.31 7.83 -17.09
C MET A 277 -5.59 8.32 -18.52
N HIS A 278 -6.87 8.46 -18.89
CA HIS A 278 -7.31 8.88 -20.22
C HIS A 278 -7.54 10.40 -20.34
N LYS A 279 -7.03 11.18 -19.37
CA LYS A 279 -7.06 12.65 -19.39
C LYS A 279 -8.47 13.25 -19.52
N HIS A 280 -9.48 12.60 -18.96
CA HIS A 280 -10.80 13.21 -18.81
C HIS A 280 -10.70 14.49 -17.95
N PRO A 281 -11.51 15.53 -18.20
CA PRO A 281 -11.50 16.75 -17.37
C PRO A 281 -11.68 16.40 -15.89
N LEU A 282 -10.80 16.92 -15.02
CA LEU A 282 -10.85 16.56 -13.60
C LEU A 282 -12.18 16.94 -12.94
N GLN A 283 -12.76 18.06 -13.36
CA GLN A 283 -14.07 18.53 -12.88
C GLN A 283 -15.23 17.58 -13.25
N GLY A 284 -15.01 16.64 -14.18
CA GLY A 284 -15.98 15.60 -14.50
C GLY A 284 -15.81 14.31 -13.69
N ILE A 285 -14.91 14.30 -12.70
CA ILE A 285 -14.61 13.17 -11.84
C ILE A 285 -14.98 13.55 -10.40
N PRO A 286 -16.11 13.10 -9.85
CA PRO A 286 -16.61 13.55 -8.55
C PRO A 286 -15.60 13.42 -7.40
N LEU A 287 -14.84 12.31 -7.36
CA LEU A 287 -13.80 12.13 -6.33
C LEU A 287 -12.68 13.18 -6.39
N MET A 288 -12.38 13.73 -7.57
CA MET A 288 -11.38 14.80 -7.70
C MET A 288 -11.93 16.14 -7.24
N GLU A 289 -13.23 16.38 -7.40
CA GLU A 289 -13.92 17.54 -6.82
C GLU A 289 -13.85 17.48 -5.29
N ASP A 290 -14.19 16.33 -4.69
CA ASP A 290 -14.07 16.13 -3.23
C ASP A 290 -12.64 16.37 -2.73
N ILE A 291 -11.62 15.92 -3.47
CA ILE A 291 -10.20 16.14 -3.12
C ILE A 291 -9.85 17.64 -3.16
N VAL A 292 -10.32 18.38 -4.16
CA VAL A 292 -10.10 19.84 -4.23
C VAL A 292 -10.71 20.52 -3.03
N MET A 293 -11.97 20.21 -2.73
CA MET A 293 -12.71 20.81 -1.62
C MET A 293 -12.03 20.50 -0.28
N THR A 294 -11.70 19.24 -0.04
CA THR A 294 -11.00 18.80 1.18
C THR A 294 -9.60 19.44 1.30
N THR A 295 -8.90 19.66 0.19
CA THR A 295 -7.59 20.35 0.17
C THR A 295 -7.72 21.83 0.54
N LEU A 296 -8.77 22.51 0.07
CA LEU A 296 -9.04 23.90 0.41
C LEU A 296 -9.44 24.04 1.89
N ASP A 297 -10.32 23.17 2.37
CA ASP A 297 -10.76 23.13 3.76
C ASP A 297 -9.61 22.85 4.73
N ALA A 298 -8.76 21.86 4.43
CA ALA A 298 -7.56 21.55 5.21
C ALA A 298 -6.57 22.73 5.23
N GLY A 299 -6.54 23.55 4.18
CA GLY A 299 -5.76 24.79 4.10
C GLY A 299 -6.40 25.99 4.79
N GLY A 300 -7.59 25.86 5.37
CA GLY A 300 -8.31 26.93 6.06
C GLY A 300 -8.98 27.94 5.13
N VAL A 301 -9.23 27.57 3.86
CA VAL A 301 -9.99 28.41 2.92
C VAL A 301 -11.48 28.19 3.18
N SER A 302 -12.18 29.22 3.67
CA SER A 302 -13.64 29.17 3.72
C SER A 302 -14.19 29.40 2.30
N LEU A 303 -14.97 28.46 1.81
CA LEU A 303 -15.67 28.55 0.53
C LEU A 303 -16.99 29.32 0.66
#